data_AF-A0A1F9NH96-F1
#
_entry.id   AF-A0A1F9NH96-F1
#
_cell.length_a   1.000
_cell.length_b   1.000
_cell.length_c   1.000
_cell.angle_alpha   90.00
_cell.angle_beta   90.00
_cell.angle_gamma   90.00
#
_symmetry.space_group_name_H-M   'P 1'
#
loop_
_entity.id
_entity.type
_entity.pdbx_description
1 polymer ?
#
loop_
_entity_poly.entity_id
_entity_poly.type
_entity_poly.pdbx_seq_one_letter_code
_entity_poly.pdbx_strand_id
1 'polypeptide(L)'
;MDRYTKGFVVASLVYFFLAAVLGIWMGGTDAAAWVPFAHVHFNLLGFMTMMIYGVGYFILPRFNGRTLHWPSWVPIHFYIANIGLIGMVATAPSLPSTGFVLFSALSVVSAGMFAVNLGATMLIEPKAAEDEEASSAPPPIAPRIDPDMRVGVILTSWPQTVDVFVGHGFASLANPEHREQVKQIPITLRMACQRHNVDLDYMVSELNEAIAPASAAKGTSTGGTFAASASAPAGATSDKTAGPAPSAGKAKKGKLGRGETIGEDHILGEILAAYPETEKVFRKYYGDGCFSCPGQATESVKQSAMMHNVSEKQLLSELNRSAGL
;
A
#
# COMPACT_ATOMS: atom_id res chain seq x y z
N MET A 1 -8.46 13.97 -6.21
CA MET A 1 -9.77 13.79 -6.88
C MET A 1 -9.53 14.01 -8.37
N ASP A 2 -9.97 13.10 -9.24
CA ASP A 2 -9.80 13.28 -10.69
C ASP A 2 -10.71 14.41 -11.22
N ARG A 3 -10.47 14.84 -12.47
CA ARG A 3 -11.14 16.00 -13.07
C ARG A 3 -12.67 15.85 -13.08
N TYR A 4 -13.20 14.66 -13.36
CA TYR A 4 -14.64 14.46 -13.55
C TYR A 4 -15.35 14.30 -12.21
N THR A 5 -14.71 13.64 -11.26
CA THR A 5 -15.18 13.58 -9.88
C THR A 5 -15.23 14.98 -9.24
N LYS A 6 -14.22 15.83 -9.50
CA LYS A 6 -14.28 17.26 -9.14
C LYS A 6 -15.36 17.99 -9.94
N GLY A 7 -15.53 17.63 -11.21
CA GLY A 7 -16.56 18.18 -12.10
C GLY A 7 -17.96 18.01 -11.55
N PHE A 8 -18.31 16.84 -11.01
CA PHE A 8 -19.58 16.59 -10.35
C PHE A 8 -19.84 17.56 -9.18
N VAL A 9 -18.85 17.76 -8.31
CA VAL A 9 -18.94 18.69 -7.19
C VAL A 9 -19.13 20.12 -7.68
N VAL A 10 -18.36 20.56 -8.67
CA VAL A 10 -18.48 21.92 -9.23
C VAL A 10 -19.84 22.12 -9.91
N ALA A 11 -20.30 21.16 -10.71
CA ALA A 11 -21.61 21.20 -11.35
C ALA A 11 -22.74 21.29 -10.31
N SER A 12 -22.62 20.56 -9.19
CA SER A 12 -23.61 20.61 -8.11
C SER A 12 -23.79 22.02 -7.54
N LEU A 13 -22.70 22.76 -7.36
CA LEU A 13 -22.73 24.14 -6.86
C LEU A 13 -23.38 25.09 -7.88
N VAL A 14 -23.12 24.86 -9.17
CA VAL A 14 -23.75 25.62 -10.25
C VAL A 14 -25.26 25.38 -10.27
N TYR A 15 -25.70 24.12 -10.22
CA TYR A 15 -27.13 23.80 -10.19
C TYR A 15 -27.81 24.32 -8.91
N PHE A 16 -27.13 24.26 -7.76
CA PHE A 16 -27.65 24.83 -6.52
C PHE A 16 -27.91 26.33 -6.65
N PHE A 17 -26.94 27.07 -7.19
CA PHE A 17 -27.09 28.51 -7.42
C PHE A 17 -28.25 28.80 -8.39
N LEU A 18 -28.33 28.08 -9.52
CA LEU A 18 -29.43 28.22 -10.47
C LEU A 18 -30.79 27.92 -9.82
N ALA A 19 -30.87 26.85 -9.03
CA ALA A 19 -32.10 26.47 -8.35
C ALA A 19 -32.53 27.53 -7.33
N ALA A 20 -31.60 28.13 -6.59
CA ALA A 20 -31.89 29.23 -5.66
C ALA A 20 -32.46 30.46 -6.37
N VAL A 21 -31.88 30.83 -7.53
CA VAL A 21 -32.41 31.92 -8.37
C VAL A 21 -33.83 31.63 -8.84
N LEU A 22 -34.09 30.40 -9.32
CA LEU A 22 -35.44 29.98 -9.69
C LEU A 22 -36.41 29.99 -8.50
N GLY A 23 -35.93 29.66 -7.30
CA GLY A 23 -36.70 29.69 -6.05
C GLY A 23 -37.17 31.10 -5.69
N ILE A 24 -36.29 32.10 -5.82
CA ILE A 24 -36.65 33.52 -5.64
C ILE A 24 -37.70 33.92 -6.69
N TRP A 25 -37.50 33.52 -7.95
CA TRP A 25 -38.42 33.87 -9.03
C TRP A 25 -39.83 33.31 -8.80
N MET A 26 -39.96 32.03 -8.45
CA MET A 26 -41.27 31.42 -8.17
C MET A 26 -41.91 31.90 -6.86
N GLY A 27 -41.12 32.41 -5.90
CA GLY A 27 -41.64 32.96 -4.66
C GLY A 27 -42.08 34.43 -4.76
N GLY A 28 -41.55 35.18 -5.75
CA GLY A 28 -41.78 36.62 -5.88
C GLY A 28 -42.71 37.04 -7.03
N THR A 29 -43.07 36.13 -7.94
CA THR A 29 -43.87 36.44 -9.13
C THR A 29 -44.73 35.26 -9.56
N ASP A 30 -45.68 35.49 -10.49
CA ASP A 30 -46.34 34.42 -11.25
C ASP A 30 -45.35 33.80 -12.26
N ALA A 31 -44.49 32.93 -11.76
CA ALA A 31 -43.52 32.22 -12.58
C ALA A 31 -44.19 31.23 -13.55
N ALA A 32 -43.54 30.98 -14.68
CA ALA A 32 -44.02 30.02 -15.66
C ALA A 32 -44.14 28.60 -15.05
N ALA A 33 -45.10 27.80 -15.54
CA ALA A 33 -45.43 26.49 -14.97
C ALA A 33 -44.26 25.47 -14.95
N TRP A 34 -43.23 25.65 -15.78
CA TRP A 34 -42.04 24.80 -15.79
C TRP A 34 -41.02 25.15 -14.70
N VAL A 35 -41.09 26.36 -14.11
CA VAL A 35 -40.11 26.86 -13.14
C VAL A 35 -40.09 26.01 -11.87
N PRO A 36 -41.22 25.64 -11.23
CA PRO A 36 -41.20 24.74 -10.07
C PRO A 36 -40.58 23.38 -10.40
N PHE A 37 -40.85 22.85 -11.59
CA PHE A 37 -40.26 21.60 -12.04
C PHE A 37 -38.73 21.70 -12.15
N ALA A 38 -38.23 22.76 -12.79
CA ALA A 38 -36.80 23.02 -12.91
C ALA A 38 -36.13 23.24 -11.55
N HIS A 39 -36.75 24.02 -10.65
CA HIS A 39 -36.26 24.29 -9.31
C HIS A 39 -36.05 23.00 -8.51
N VAL A 40 -37.04 22.10 -8.49
CA VAL A 40 -36.97 20.83 -7.74
C VAL A 40 -35.88 19.93 -8.31
N HIS A 41 -35.81 19.77 -9.64
CA HIS A 41 -34.85 18.85 -10.26
C HIS A 41 -33.42 19.38 -10.23
N PHE A 42 -33.20 20.69 -10.35
CA PHE A 42 -31.88 21.27 -10.12
C PHE A 42 -31.42 21.16 -8.66
N ASN A 43 -32.32 21.25 -7.67
CA ASN A 43 -31.96 20.97 -6.28
C ASN A 43 -31.67 19.48 -6.03
N LEU A 44 -32.54 18.59 -6.48
CA LEU A 44 -32.43 17.17 -6.17
C LEU A 44 -31.38 16.48 -7.05
N LEU A 45 -31.58 16.47 -8.36
CA LEU A 45 -30.68 15.78 -9.30
C LEU A 45 -29.42 16.59 -9.62
N GLY A 46 -29.54 17.91 -9.67
CA GLY A 46 -28.41 18.80 -9.96
C GLY A 46 -27.51 19.00 -8.76
N PHE A 47 -28.03 19.43 -7.62
CA PHE A 47 -27.22 19.71 -6.44
C PHE A 47 -26.97 18.45 -5.60
N MET A 48 -28.00 17.88 -4.97
CA MET A 48 -27.82 16.77 -4.03
C MET A 48 -27.19 15.55 -4.69
N THR A 49 -27.76 15.09 -5.81
CA THR A 49 -27.29 13.88 -6.48
C THR A 49 -25.89 14.05 -7.09
N MET A 50 -25.57 15.16 -7.76
CA MET A 50 -24.21 15.37 -8.29
C MET A 50 -23.18 15.50 -7.16
N MET A 51 -23.53 16.11 -6.02
CA MET A 51 -22.65 16.15 -4.85
C MET A 51 -22.38 14.73 -4.34
N ILE A 52 -23.42 13.90 -4.23
CA ILE A 52 -23.30 12.48 -3.84
C ILE A 52 -22.44 11.72 -4.85
N TYR A 53 -22.57 11.97 -6.15
CA TYR A 53 -21.73 11.32 -7.16
C TYR A 53 -20.26 11.69 -7.03
N GLY A 54 -19.95 12.99 -6.98
CA GLY A 54 -18.57 13.46 -6.86
C GLY A 54 -17.92 13.02 -5.56
N VAL A 55 -18.58 13.24 -4.42
CA VAL A 55 -18.04 12.84 -3.12
C VAL A 55 -18.02 11.32 -2.98
N GLY A 56 -19.06 10.62 -3.44
CA GLY A 56 -19.19 9.17 -3.36
C GLY A 56 -18.07 8.44 -4.10
N TYR A 57 -17.80 8.81 -5.36
CA TYR A 57 -16.68 8.22 -6.11
C TYR A 57 -15.31 8.54 -5.51
N PHE A 58 -15.18 9.65 -4.78
CA PHE A 58 -13.92 10.01 -4.15
C PHE A 58 -13.73 9.32 -2.79
N ILE A 59 -14.69 9.43 -1.89
CA ILE A 59 -14.49 9.06 -0.48
C ILE A 59 -14.74 7.57 -0.26
N LEU A 60 -15.83 7.03 -0.80
CA LEU A 60 -16.29 5.69 -0.43
C LEU A 60 -15.34 4.56 -0.84
N PRO A 61 -14.72 4.57 -2.03
CA PRO A 61 -13.69 3.57 -2.36
C PRO A 61 -12.50 3.64 -1.40
N ARG A 62 -12.09 4.85 -1.02
CA ARG A 62 -10.92 5.08 -0.15
C ARG A 62 -11.15 4.58 1.27
N PHE A 63 -12.34 4.77 1.83
CA PHE A 63 -12.70 4.21 3.14
C PHE A 63 -12.68 2.68 3.16
N ASN A 64 -12.87 2.04 2.02
CA ASN A 64 -12.79 0.58 1.89
C ASN A 64 -11.41 0.10 1.40
N GLY A 65 -10.42 1.00 1.27
CA GLY A 65 -9.09 0.66 0.76
C GLY A 65 -9.09 0.16 -0.69
N ARG A 66 -10.13 0.47 -1.47
CA ARG A 66 -10.32 -0.03 -2.84
C ARG A 66 -10.23 1.09 -3.87
N THR A 67 -9.81 0.73 -5.07
CA THR A 67 -9.97 1.56 -6.26
C THR A 67 -11.37 1.37 -6.84
N LEU A 68 -11.84 2.35 -7.61
CA LEU A 68 -13.14 2.24 -8.26
C LEU A 68 -13.12 1.11 -9.29
N HIS A 69 -14.15 0.26 -9.32
CA HIS A 69 -14.17 -0.94 -10.14
C HIS A 69 -14.12 -0.63 -11.66
N TRP A 70 -14.90 0.36 -12.11
CA TRP A 70 -14.79 0.88 -13.49
C TRP A 70 -14.53 2.40 -13.51
N PRO A 71 -13.26 2.84 -13.44
CA PRO A 71 -12.90 4.27 -13.46
C PRO A 71 -13.29 4.96 -14.78
N SER A 72 -13.25 4.24 -15.90
CA SER A 72 -13.58 4.75 -17.23
C SER A 72 -15.05 5.14 -17.40
N TRP A 73 -15.94 4.67 -16.52
CA TRP A 73 -17.36 5.04 -16.55
C TRP A 73 -17.64 6.41 -15.96
N VAL A 74 -16.77 6.94 -15.09
CA VAL A 74 -16.99 8.23 -14.41
C VAL A 74 -17.13 9.41 -15.38
N PRO A 75 -16.28 9.56 -16.41
CA PRO A 75 -16.47 10.59 -17.44
C PRO A 75 -17.80 10.47 -18.18
N ILE A 76 -18.15 9.24 -18.60
CA ILE A 76 -19.38 8.95 -19.35
C ILE A 76 -20.59 9.29 -18.49
N HIS A 77 -20.57 8.84 -17.24
CA HIS A 77 -21.59 9.13 -16.25
C HIS A 77 -21.76 10.64 -16.06
N PHE A 78 -20.67 11.41 -15.97
CA PHE A 78 -20.73 12.87 -15.83
C PHE A 78 -21.51 13.53 -16.97
N TYR A 79 -21.23 13.15 -18.22
CA TYR A 79 -21.94 13.72 -19.36
C TYR A 79 -23.39 13.26 -19.43
N ILE A 80 -23.66 11.97 -19.22
CA ILE A 80 -25.04 11.44 -19.23
C ILE A 80 -25.90 12.11 -18.15
N ALA A 81 -25.37 12.28 -16.94
CA ALA A 81 -26.05 12.93 -15.83
C ALA A 81 -26.47 14.36 -16.18
N ASN A 82 -25.55 15.15 -16.73
CA ASN A 82 -25.79 16.56 -17.07
C ASN A 82 -26.71 16.70 -18.29
N ILE A 83 -26.49 15.92 -19.34
CA ILE A 83 -27.33 15.94 -20.55
C ILE A 83 -28.76 15.49 -20.20
N GLY A 84 -28.91 14.44 -19.40
CA GLY A 84 -30.21 13.97 -18.92
C GLY A 84 -30.94 15.05 -18.12
N LEU A 85 -30.27 15.67 -17.15
CA LEU A 85 -30.88 16.72 -16.33
C LEU A 85 -31.27 17.97 -17.14
N ILE A 86 -30.34 18.54 -17.91
CA ILE A 86 -30.59 19.76 -18.69
C ILE A 86 -31.66 19.49 -19.75
N GLY A 87 -31.56 18.37 -20.47
CA GLY A 87 -32.52 18.02 -21.50
C GLY A 87 -33.92 17.77 -20.93
N MET A 88 -34.04 17.11 -19.77
CA MET A 88 -35.31 16.87 -19.11
C MET A 88 -35.97 18.20 -18.68
N VAL A 89 -35.20 19.12 -18.10
CA VAL A 89 -35.71 20.44 -17.71
C VAL A 89 -36.08 21.27 -18.94
N ALA A 90 -35.27 21.26 -20.00
CA ALA A 90 -35.52 22.01 -21.22
C ALA A 90 -36.77 21.52 -21.97
N THR A 91 -37.09 20.23 -21.87
CA THR A 91 -38.26 19.62 -22.53
C THR A 91 -39.51 19.57 -21.64
N ALA A 92 -39.40 19.87 -20.34
CA ALA A 92 -40.53 19.89 -19.41
C ALA A 92 -41.73 20.76 -19.85
N PRO A 93 -41.57 21.94 -20.48
CA PRO A 93 -42.71 22.71 -20.98
C PRO A 93 -43.57 22.00 -22.05
N SER A 94 -43.02 20.97 -22.69
CA SER A 94 -43.66 20.21 -23.78
C SER A 94 -44.30 18.90 -23.33
N LEU A 95 -44.49 18.71 -22.03
CA LEU A 95 -45.03 17.46 -21.47
C LEU A 95 -46.46 17.16 -21.97
N PRO A 96 -46.76 15.91 -22.39
CA PRO A 96 -45.82 14.80 -22.61
C PRO A 96 -45.07 14.93 -23.94
N SER A 97 -43.75 14.66 -23.96
CA SER A 97 -42.97 14.60 -25.19
C SER A 97 -41.96 13.46 -25.21
N THR A 98 -41.65 12.96 -26.40
CA THR A 98 -40.60 11.95 -26.61
C THR A 98 -39.23 12.45 -26.12
N GLY A 99 -38.95 13.75 -26.31
CA GLY A 99 -37.74 14.38 -25.80
C GLY A 99 -37.63 14.28 -24.29
N PHE A 100 -38.70 14.60 -23.56
CA PHE A 100 -38.73 14.48 -22.11
C PHE A 100 -38.46 13.04 -21.65
N VAL A 101 -39.17 12.07 -22.23
CA VAL A 101 -39.00 10.64 -21.89
C VAL A 101 -37.55 10.20 -22.13
N LEU A 102 -36.95 10.60 -23.24
CA LEU A 102 -35.56 10.28 -23.56
C LEU A 102 -34.59 10.83 -22.51
N PHE A 103 -34.68 12.12 -22.17
CA PHE A 103 -33.75 12.72 -21.21
C PHE A 103 -33.98 12.25 -19.78
N SER A 104 -35.23 11.99 -19.37
CA SER A 104 -35.52 11.34 -18.09
C SER A 104 -34.96 9.92 -18.03
N ALA A 105 -35.03 9.15 -19.12
CA ALA A 105 -34.40 7.84 -19.19
C ALA A 105 -32.87 7.91 -19.05
N LEU A 106 -32.22 8.92 -19.64
CA LEU A 106 -30.80 9.18 -19.43
C LEU A 106 -30.47 9.44 -17.95
N SER A 107 -31.31 10.19 -17.23
CA SER A 107 -31.13 10.39 -15.78
C SER A 107 -31.24 9.09 -14.97
N VAL A 108 -32.13 8.17 -15.36
CA VAL A 108 -32.23 6.84 -14.74
C VAL A 108 -30.99 6.00 -15.03
N VAL A 109 -30.52 6.00 -16.28
CA VAL A 109 -29.27 5.31 -16.67
C VAL A 109 -28.10 5.85 -15.86
N SER A 110 -28.00 7.17 -15.70
CA SER A 110 -26.99 7.82 -14.86
C SER A 110 -27.01 7.29 -13.42
N ALA A 111 -28.17 7.28 -12.78
CA ALA A 111 -28.31 6.76 -11.42
C ALA A 111 -27.91 5.28 -11.32
N GLY A 112 -28.28 4.48 -12.32
CA GLY A 112 -27.87 3.08 -12.43
C GLY A 112 -26.36 2.92 -12.56
N MET A 113 -25.69 3.72 -13.39
CA MET A 113 -24.23 3.70 -13.53
C MET A 113 -23.53 3.94 -12.20
N PHE A 114 -24.00 4.92 -11.42
CA PHE A 114 -23.46 5.19 -10.09
C PHE A 114 -23.66 4.02 -9.14
N ALA A 115 -24.90 3.53 -9.01
CA ALA A 115 -25.24 2.45 -8.10
C ALA A 115 -24.47 1.16 -8.43
N VAL A 116 -24.36 0.80 -9.71
CA VAL A 116 -23.65 -0.39 -10.16
C VAL A 116 -22.15 -0.26 -9.95
N ASN A 117 -21.53 0.85 -10.37
CA ASN A 117 -20.07 0.99 -10.27
C ASN A 117 -19.61 1.09 -8.81
N LEU A 118 -20.31 1.89 -8.00
CA LEU A 118 -19.99 2.03 -6.59
C LEU A 118 -20.35 0.77 -5.80
N GLY A 119 -21.51 0.16 -6.08
CA GLY A 119 -21.94 -1.09 -5.46
C GLY A 119 -20.97 -2.23 -5.77
N ALA A 120 -20.54 -2.37 -7.04
CA ALA A 120 -19.51 -3.33 -7.44
C ALA A 120 -18.20 -3.08 -6.68
N THR A 121 -17.77 -1.82 -6.56
CA THR A 121 -16.56 -1.45 -5.81
C THR A 121 -16.62 -1.90 -4.34
N MET A 122 -17.79 -1.81 -3.72
CA MET A 122 -17.98 -2.14 -2.30
C MET A 122 -18.25 -3.63 -2.05
N LEU A 123 -18.92 -4.32 -2.98
CA LEU A 123 -19.42 -5.68 -2.78
C LEU A 123 -18.62 -6.76 -3.49
N ILE A 124 -18.00 -6.47 -4.63
CA ILE A 124 -17.21 -7.46 -5.38
C ILE A 124 -15.81 -7.48 -4.76
N GLU A 125 -15.41 -8.61 -4.22
CA GLU A 125 -14.04 -8.81 -3.76
C GLU A 125 -13.08 -8.61 -4.94
N PRO A 126 -11.96 -7.89 -4.77
CA PRO A 126 -10.96 -7.77 -5.81
C PRO A 126 -10.56 -9.19 -6.23
N LYS A 127 -10.85 -9.55 -7.48
CA LYS A 127 -10.20 -10.70 -8.09
C LYS A 127 -8.70 -10.42 -7.95
N ALA A 128 -7.94 -11.32 -7.35
CA ALA A 128 -6.49 -11.27 -7.35
C ALA A 128 -6.04 -11.23 -8.82
N ALA A 129 -5.91 -10.02 -9.34
CA ALA A 129 -5.66 -9.69 -10.73
C ALA A 129 -4.54 -8.63 -10.74
N GLU A 130 -3.47 -8.94 -10.02
CA GLU A 130 -2.16 -8.30 -10.13
C GLU A 130 -1.03 -9.35 -10.09
N ASP A 131 -1.31 -10.60 -10.52
CA ASP A 131 -0.27 -11.52 -10.98
C ASP A 131 0.08 -11.27 -12.47
N GLU A 132 -0.67 -10.41 -13.18
CA GLU A 132 -0.42 -10.10 -14.60
C GLU A 132 0.42 -8.84 -14.85
N GLU A 133 0.46 -7.83 -13.95
CA GLU A 133 1.40 -6.69 -14.08
C GLU A 133 2.74 -6.91 -13.34
N ALA A 134 2.85 -7.95 -12.51
CA ALA A 134 4.13 -8.48 -12.03
C ALA A 134 4.87 -9.29 -13.11
N SER A 135 4.22 -9.55 -14.26
CA SER A 135 4.77 -10.28 -15.42
C SER A 135 5.59 -9.37 -16.35
N SER A 136 6.39 -8.47 -15.78
CA SER A 136 7.60 -7.96 -16.45
C SER A 136 8.85 -8.16 -15.59
N ALA A 137 8.76 -8.88 -14.47
CA ALA A 137 9.93 -9.43 -13.83
C ALA A 137 10.52 -10.52 -14.75
N PRO A 138 11.80 -10.40 -15.16
CA PRO A 138 12.49 -11.51 -15.82
C PRO A 138 12.36 -12.77 -14.95
N PRO A 139 12.34 -13.97 -15.55
CA PRO A 139 12.16 -15.24 -14.83
C PRO A 139 13.13 -15.33 -13.65
N PRO A 140 12.80 -16.08 -12.57
CA PRO A 140 13.60 -16.13 -11.36
C PRO A 140 15.03 -16.55 -11.72
N ILE A 141 15.92 -15.56 -11.77
CA ILE A 141 17.35 -15.81 -11.89
C ILE A 141 17.69 -16.53 -10.59
N ALA A 142 18.26 -17.73 -10.72
CA ALA A 142 18.78 -18.47 -9.58
C ALA A 142 19.53 -17.52 -8.64
N PRO A 143 19.39 -17.65 -7.31
CA PRO A 143 20.07 -16.77 -6.37
C PRO A 143 21.56 -16.74 -6.74
N ARG A 144 22.07 -15.56 -7.12
CA ARG A 144 23.47 -15.33 -7.47
C ARG A 144 24.08 -14.34 -6.50
N ILE A 145 25.29 -14.63 -6.05
CA ILE A 145 26.10 -13.71 -5.26
C ILE A 145 26.76 -12.73 -6.24
N ASP A 146 26.55 -11.44 -5.98
CA ASP A 146 27.10 -10.32 -6.74
C ASP A 146 28.34 -9.73 -6.02
N PRO A 147 29.36 -9.24 -6.75
CA PRO A 147 30.54 -8.61 -6.16
C PRO A 147 30.27 -7.48 -5.16
N ASP A 148 29.17 -6.74 -5.30
CA ASP A 148 28.84 -5.60 -4.45
C ASP A 148 27.95 -6.00 -3.27
N MET A 149 27.61 -7.29 -3.15
CA MET A 149 26.91 -7.85 -2.01
C MET A 149 27.77 -7.79 -0.74
N ARG A 150 27.14 -7.45 0.39
CA ARG A 150 27.82 -7.39 1.68
C ARG A 150 28.22 -8.79 2.15
N VAL A 151 29.45 -8.95 2.61
CA VAL A 151 29.95 -10.23 3.14
C VAL A 151 29.04 -10.73 4.27
N GLY A 152 28.57 -9.84 5.15
CA GLY A 152 27.61 -10.18 6.20
C GLY A 152 26.29 -10.75 5.69
N VAL A 153 25.78 -10.24 4.56
CA VAL A 153 24.57 -10.76 3.92
C VAL A 153 24.84 -12.13 3.32
N ILE A 154 25.97 -12.30 2.63
CA ILE A 154 26.37 -13.59 2.04
C ILE A 154 26.45 -14.68 3.12
N LEU A 155 27.13 -14.40 4.25
CA LEU A 155 27.30 -15.34 5.36
C LEU A 155 25.98 -15.66 6.10
N THR A 156 25.00 -14.76 6.04
CA THR A 156 23.70 -14.95 6.69
C THR A 156 22.73 -15.72 5.79
N SER A 157 22.72 -15.38 4.50
CA SER A 157 21.84 -15.98 3.49
C SER A 157 22.35 -17.35 3.01
N TRP A 158 23.66 -17.57 2.98
CA TRP A 158 24.29 -18.83 2.58
C TRP A 158 25.42 -19.22 3.55
N PRO A 159 25.09 -19.81 4.72
CA PRO A 159 26.08 -20.21 5.72
C PRO A 159 27.15 -21.18 5.19
N GLN A 160 26.84 -21.96 4.15
CA GLN A 160 27.79 -22.87 3.49
C GLN A 160 28.94 -22.17 2.75
N THR A 161 28.79 -20.87 2.44
CA THR A 161 29.86 -20.09 1.77
C THR A 161 31.05 -19.81 2.68
N VAL A 162 30.92 -20.01 4.00
CA VAL A 162 32.00 -19.84 4.98
C VAL A 162 33.25 -20.63 4.59
N ASP A 163 33.07 -21.88 4.12
CA ASP A 163 34.19 -22.75 3.78
C ASP A 163 34.97 -22.22 2.57
N VAL A 164 34.26 -21.64 1.60
CA VAL A 164 34.84 -20.96 0.43
C VAL A 164 35.64 -19.72 0.89
N PHE A 165 35.07 -18.89 1.76
CA PHE A 165 35.78 -17.72 2.32
C PHE A 165 37.06 -18.13 3.07
N VAL A 166 37.00 -19.15 3.92
CA VAL A 166 38.18 -19.62 4.67
C VAL A 166 39.24 -20.17 3.72
N GLY A 167 38.84 -20.91 2.68
CA GLY A 167 39.74 -21.46 1.66
C GLY A 167 40.49 -20.40 0.84
N HIS A 168 39.87 -19.23 0.60
CA HIS A 168 40.43 -18.16 -0.23
C HIS A 168 41.03 -16.99 0.55
N GLY A 169 41.53 -17.22 1.77
CA GLY A 169 42.34 -16.23 2.50
C GLY A 169 41.58 -15.42 3.57
N PHE A 170 40.33 -15.78 3.87
CA PHE A 170 39.57 -15.23 4.99
C PHE A 170 39.53 -16.18 6.20
N ALA A 171 40.69 -16.73 6.58
CA ALA A 171 40.82 -17.71 7.68
C ALA A 171 40.21 -17.22 9.01
N SER A 172 40.18 -15.90 9.23
CA SER A 172 39.57 -15.28 10.40
C SER A 172 38.06 -15.52 10.52
N LEU A 173 37.38 -15.89 9.43
CA LEU A 173 35.96 -16.27 9.41
C LEU A 173 35.72 -17.72 9.89
N ALA A 174 36.77 -18.51 10.14
CA ALA A 174 36.63 -19.79 10.81
C ALA A 174 36.18 -19.63 12.28
N ASN A 175 36.51 -18.49 12.91
CA ASN A 175 36.07 -18.18 14.27
C ASN A 175 34.62 -17.66 14.28
N PRO A 176 33.68 -18.36 14.96
CA PRO A 176 32.27 -17.96 15.04
C PRO A 176 32.02 -16.54 15.57
N GLU A 177 32.79 -16.10 16.57
CA GLU A 177 32.62 -14.77 17.18
C GLU A 177 32.97 -13.65 16.19
N HIS A 178 34.05 -13.85 15.43
CA HIS A 178 34.49 -12.89 14.43
C HIS A 178 33.53 -12.86 13.22
N ARG A 179 32.88 -13.98 12.86
CA ARG A 179 31.81 -13.98 11.86
C ARG A 179 30.64 -13.09 12.26
N GLU A 180 30.23 -13.15 13.52
CA GLU A 180 29.11 -12.33 14.00
C GLU A 180 29.46 -10.84 13.99
N GLN A 181 30.70 -10.49 14.29
CA GLN A 181 31.20 -9.12 14.12
C GLN A 181 31.16 -8.69 12.65
N VAL A 182 31.65 -9.51 11.72
CA VAL A 182 31.69 -9.21 10.28
C VAL A 182 30.29 -9.03 9.68
N LYS A 183 29.25 -9.71 10.21
CA LYS A 183 27.86 -9.52 9.78
C LYS A 183 27.34 -8.10 10.00
N GLN A 184 27.90 -7.38 10.98
CA GLN A 184 27.48 -6.02 11.35
C GLN A 184 28.28 -4.93 10.60
N ILE A 185 29.35 -5.29 9.89
CA ILE A 185 30.24 -4.33 9.21
C ILE A 185 29.80 -4.16 7.75
N PRO A 186 29.70 -2.92 7.21
CA PRO A 186 29.29 -2.67 5.83
C PRO A 186 30.44 -2.90 4.82
N ILE A 187 31.03 -4.10 4.78
CA ILE A 187 32.06 -4.48 3.80
C ILE A 187 31.43 -5.31 2.68
N THR A 188 31.63 -4.90 1.43
CA THR A 188 31.23 -5.65 0.23
C THR A 188 32.25 -6.74 -0.13
N LEU A 189 31.83 -7.75 -0.88
CA LEU A 189 32.71 -8.82 -1.35
C LEU A 189 33.88 -8.24 -2.17
N ARG A 190 33.61 -7.31 -3.08
CA ARG A 190 34.63 -6.56 -3.83
C ARG A 190 35.67 -5.92 -2.93
N MET A 191 35.23 -5.22 -1.88
CA MET A 191 36.12 -4.52 -0.96
C MET A 191 36.93 -5.49 -0.08
N ALA A 192 36.32 -6.61 0.30
CA ALA A 192 37.00 -7.69 1.01
C ALA A 192 38.09 -8.35 0.14
N CYS A 193 37.78 -8.72 -1.10
CA CYS A 193 38.73 -9.32 -2.04
C CYS A 193 39.88 -8.37 -2.36
N GLN A 194 39.60 -7.08 -2.61
CA GLN A 194 40.64 -6.08 -2.88
C GLN A 194 41.60 -5.92 -1.69
N ARG A 195 41.09 -5.92 -0.45
CA ARG A 195 41.91 -5.75 0.76
C ARG A 195 42.75 -6.99 1.07
N HIS A 196 42.28 -8.17 0.69
CA HIS A 196 42.96 -9.44 0.93
C HIS A 196 43.75 -9.95 -0.30
N ASN A 197 43.84 -9.14 -1.36
CA ASN A 197 44.50 -9.50 -2.62
C ASN A 197 43.99 -10.84 -3.20
N VAL A 198 42.68 -11.04 -3.13
CA VAL A 198 41.97 -12.21 -3.66
C VAL A 198 41.35 -11.83 -5.00
N ASP A 199 41.45 -12.73 -5.98
CA ASP A 199 40.80 -12.54 -7.27
C ASP A 199 39.28 -12.56 -7.11
N LEU A 200 38.65 -11.43 -7.44
CA LEU A 200 37.23 -11.20 -7.22
C LEU A 200 36.36 -12.07 -8.13
N ASP A 201 36.73 -12.19 -9.41
CA ASP A 201 35.93 -12.91 -10.39
C ASP A 201 35.93 -14.41 -10.08
N TYR A 202 37.10 -14.93 -9.68
CA TYR A 202 37.25 -16.31 -9.21
C TYR A 202 36.51 -16.56 -7.89
N MET A 203 36.57 -15.63 -6.95
CA MET A 203 35.83 -15.76 -5.68
C MET A 203 34.31 -15.79 -5.89
N VAL A 204 33.81 -14.95 -6.80
CA VAL A 204 32.38 -14.89 -7.14
C VAL A 204 31.94 -16.18 -7.81
N SER A 205 32.75 -16.80 -8.68
CA SER A 205 32.40 -18.09 -9.28
C SER A 205 32.30 -19.21 -8.24
N GLU A 206 33.28 -19.33 -7.36
CA GLU A 206 33.30 -20.37 -6.31
C GLU A 206 32.12 -20.21 -5.33
N LEU A 207 31.81 -18.98 -4.94
CA LEU A 207 30.65 -18.68 -4.10
C LEU A 207 29.33 -19.02 -4.79
N ASN A 208 29.20 -18.72 -6.09
CA ASN A 208 28.00 -19.05 -6.86
C ASN A 208 27.85 -20.56 -7.10
N GLU A 209 28.95 -21.29 -7.24
CA GLU A 209 28.95 -22.75 -7.33
C GLU A 209 28.52 -23.38 -6.00
N ALA A 210 28.99 -22.86 -4.87
CA ALA A 210 28.62 -23.34 -3.53
C ALA A 210 27.14 -23.13 -3.16
N ILE A 211 26.42 -22.26 -3.86
CA ILE A 211 24.97 -22.00 -3.64
C ILE A 211 24.09 -22.65 -4.71
N ALA A 212 24.68 -23.24 -5.75
CA ALA A 212 23.92 -23.91 -6.79
C ALA A 212 23.26 -25.18 -6.23
N PRO A 213 21.99 -25.48 -6.58
CA PRO A 213 21.34 -26.72 -6.16
C PRO A 213 22.11 -27.93 -6.70
N ALA A 214 22.23 -28.97 -5.88
CA ALA A 214 23.12 -30.15 -6.03
C ALA A 214 22.84 -31.08 -7.24
N SER A 215 22.56 -30.54 -8.43
CA SER A 215 22.39 -31.31 -9.68
C SER A 215 23.47 -31.00 -10.73
N ALA A 216 24.52 -30.24 -10.40
CA ALA A 216 25.54 -29.86 -11.39
C ALA A 216 26.95 -29.80 -10.81
N ALA A 217 27.47 -30.94 -10.30
CA ALA A 217 28.90 -31.23 -10.29
C ALA A 217 29.15 -32.69 -9.92
N LYS A 218 29.42 -33.51 -10.94
CA LYS A 218 30.05 -34.82 -10.81
C LYS A 218 31.35 -34.73 -11.61
N GLY A 219 32.50 -34.83 -10.92
CA GLY A 219 33.79 -34.91 -11.59
C GLY A 219 34.99 -34.76 -10.68
N THR A 220 35.45 -35.89 -10.11
CA THR A 220 36.86 -36.24 -9.77
C THR A 220 37.64 -35.35 -8.79
N SER A 221 38.42 -35.83 -7.82
CA SER A 221 38.88 -37.17 -7.44
C SER A 221 39.60 -37.12 -6.07
N THR A 222 39.57 -38.26 -5.38
CA THR A 222 40.60 -38.82 -4.47
C THR A 222 40.92 -38.17 -3.11
N GLY A 223 40.61 -38.92 -2.04
CA GLY A 223 41.65 -39.34 -1.09
C GLY A 223 41.34 -39.27 0.41
N GLY A 224 41.12 -40.44 1.04
CA GLY A 224 41.51 -40.75 2.44
C GLY A 224 40.56 -40.30 3.56
N THR A 225 39.67 -41.16 4.06
CA THR A 225 39.82 -42.12 5.20
C THR A 225 39.81 -41.54 6.62
N PHE A 226 39.12 -42.31 7.49
CA PHE A 226 38.94 -42.27 8.96
C PHE A 226 37.72 -41.45 9.44
N ALA A 227 36.58 -42.03 9.87
CA ALA A 227 36.25 -43.07 10.87
C ALA A 227 35.85 -42.49 12.22
N ALA A 228 34.65 -42.92 12.67
CA ALA A 228 34.11 -42.93 14.04
C ALA A 228 33.79 -41.55 14.67
N SER A 229 32.81 -41.34 15.54
CA SER A 229 31.95 -42.20 16.35
C SER A 229 30.78 -41.32 16.88
N ALA A 230 29.71 -41.99 17.31
CA ALA A 230 28.74 -41.67 18.38
C ALA A 230 28.92 -40.34 19.15
N SER A 231 27.90 -39.60 19.60
CA SER A 231 26.63 -40.01 20.22
C SER A 231 25.91 -38.74 20.67
N ALA A 232 24.57 -38.73 20.60
CA ALA A 232 23.72 -37.87 21.43
C ALA A 232 23.76 -38.39 22.89
N PRO A 233 23.28 -37.64 23.91
CA PRO A 233 21.82 -37.51 24.05
C PRO A 233 21.32 -36.14 24.54
N ALA A 234 20.01 -36.04 24.44
CA ALA A 234 19.11 -35.01 24.91
C ALA A 234 19.19 -34.73 26.43
N GLY A 235 18.80 -33.52 26.79
CA GLY A 235 18.41 -33.13 28.14
C GLY A 235 17.37 -32.02 28.07
N ALA A 236 16.12 -32.37 28.36
CA ALA A 236 15.00 -31.45 28.52
C ALA A 236 14.95 -30.87 29.95
N THR A 237 14.39 -29.66 30.11
CA THR A 237 13.53 -29.15 31.20
C THR A 237 13.55 -27.61 31.12
N SER A 238 12.46 -26.94 30.72
CA SER A 238 11.27 -26.53 31.50
C SER A 238 11.45 -25.26 32.35
N ASP A 239 10.68 -24.26 31.94
CA ASP A 239 9.78 -23.43 32.77
C ASP A 239 10.30 -22.12 33.42
N LYS A 240 9.50 -21.06 33.15
CA LYS A 240 9.22 -19.85 33.97
C LYS A 240 10.39 -18.93 34.35
N THR A 241 10.34 -17.64 34.06
CA THR A 241 9.38 -16.68 34.64
C THR A 241 9.52 -15.31 33.99
N ALA A 242 8.39 -14.61 33.88
CA ALA A 242 8.30 -13.20 33.50
C ALA A 242 8.67 -12.27 34.67
N GLY A 243 9.26 -11.12 34.34
CA GLY A 243 9.43 -9.96 35.20
C GLY A 243 9.58 -8.69 34.34
N PRO A 244 9.10 -7.52 34.79
CA PRO A 244 8.49 -6.50 33.93
C PRO A 244 9.46 -5.44 33.40
N ALA A 245 9.20 -4.96 32.18
CA ALA A 245 9.87 -3.78 31.62
C ALA A 245 9.23 -2.47 32.14
N PRO A 246 10.03 -1.39 32.35
CA PRO A 246 9.56 -0.17 33.00
C PRO A 246 8.87 0.82 32.04
N SER A 247 7.72 1.33 32.52
CA SER A 247 7.26 2.72 32.45
C SER A 247 7.60 3.57 31.20
N ALA A 248 6.61 3.72 30.32
CA ALA A 248 6.57 4.69 29.23
C ALA A 248 6.67 6.15 29.72
N GLY A 249 7.68 6.87 29.23
CA GLY A 249 7.78 8.33 29.36
C GLY A 249 6.86 9.03 28.36
N LYS A 250 6.09 10.02 28.83
CA LYS A 250 5.20 10.86 28.01
C LYS A 250 5.99 11.58 26.89
N ALA A 251 5.71 11.28 25.63
CA ALA A 251 6.26 11.98 24.48
C ALA A 251 5.59 13.37 24.32
N LYS A 252 6.42 14.40 24.18
CA LYS A 252 6.01 15.79 23.89
C LYS A 252 5.50 15.88 22.44
N LYS A 253 4.50 16.74 22.21
CA LYS A 253 4.12 17.24 20.87
C LYS A 253 5.33 17.90 20.19
N GLY A 254 6.04 17.15 19.39
CA GLY A 254 7.18 17.58 18.59
C GLY A 254 7.44 16.53 17.52
N LYS A 255 7.82 16.99 16.34
CA LYS A 255 8.11 16.19 15.15
C LYS A 255 9.04 15.02 15.53
N LEU A 256 8.59 13.78 15.32
CA LEU A 256 9.31 12.58 15.75
C LEU A 256 10.77 12.58 15.27
N GLY A 257 11.71 12.50 16.22
CA GLY A 257 13.14 12.40 15.93
C GLY A 257 13.60 10.96 15.70
N ARG A 258 14.60 10.76 14.82
CA ARG A 258 15.20 9.43 14.61
C ARG A 258 15.90 8.96 15.89
N GLY A 259 15.55 7.77 16.38
CA GLY A 259 15.97 7.22 17.68
C GLY A 259 14.94 7.36 18.81
N GLU A 260 13.83 8.09 18.60
CA GLU A 260 12.73 8.17 19.57
C GLU A 260 11.71 7.06 19.38
N THR A 261 11.24 6.48 20.50
CA THR A 261 10.21 5.44 20.52
C THR A 261 8.90 5.93 19.92
N ILE A 262 8.32 5.12 19.04
CA ILE A 262 7.03 5.41 18.41
C ILE A 262 5.92 5.18 19.44
N GLY A 263 5.20 6.24 19.80
CA GLY A 263 4.05 6.23 20.71
C GLY A 263 2.70 6.35 19.98
N GLU A 264 1.62 6.18 20.75
CA GLU A 264 0.24 6.14 20.24
C GLU A 264 -0.24 7.45 19.58
N ASP A 265 0.30 8.58 20.03
CA ASP A 265 -0.08 9.92 19.57
C ASP A 265 0.74 10.42 18.36
N HIS A 266 1.75 9.66 17.92
CA HIS A 266 2.56 10.05 16.76
C HIS A 266 1.80 9.91 15.45
N ILE A 267 2.05 10.84 14.52
CA ILE A 267 1.38 10.91 13.23
C ILE A 267 2.03 9.92 12.25
N LEU A 268 1.21 9.18 11.49
CA LEU A 268 1.68 8.17 10.53
C LEU A 268 2.71 8.73 9.54
N GLY A 269 2.42 9.89 8.95
CA GLY A 269 3.33 10.56 8.02
C GLY A 269 4.68 10.95 8.64
N GLU A 270 4.72 11.32 9.91
CA GLU A 270 5.97 11.63 10.63
C GLU A 270 6.78 10.36 10.92
N ILE A 271 6.10 9.28 11.29
CA ILE A 271 6.71 7.97 11.51
C ILE A 271 7.35 7.45 10.21
N LEU A 272 6.64 7.54 9.09
CA LEU A 272 7.15 7.09 7.80
C LEU A 272 8.31 7.95 7.28
N ALA A 273 8.32 9.25 7.61
CA ALA A 273 9.44 10.12 7.30
C ALA A 273 10.68 9.84 8.16
N ALA A 274 10.49 9.53 9.45
CA ALA A 274 11.57 9.24 10.39
C ALA A 274 12.12 7.80 10.23
N TYR A 275 11.25 6.84 9.94
CA TYR A 275 11.50 5.41 9.85
C TYR A 275 10.81 4.79 8.63
N PRO A 276 11.34 4.98 7.41
CA PRO A 276 10.76 4.42 6.17
C PRO A 276 10.53 2.90 6.21
N GLU A 277 11.35 2.17 6.97
CA GLU A 277 11.25 0.73 7.20
C GLU A 277 9.97 0.28 7.92
N THR A 278 9.23 1.21 8.53
CA THR A 278 7.92 0.94 9.14
C THR A 278 6.80 0.79 8.12
N GLU A 279 7.03 1.16 6.86
CA GLU A 279 6.06 1.04 5.76
C GLU A 279 5.51 -0.39 5.63
N LYS A 280 6.37 -1.40 5.77
CA LYS A 280 5.98 -2.82 5.72
C LYS A 280 4.97 -3.21 6.79
N VAL A 281 5.03 -2.57 7.96
CA VAL A 281 4.09 -2.82 9.07
C VAL A 281 2.74 -2.21 8.74
N PHE A 282 2.72 -0.97 8.25
CA PHE A 282 1.49 -0.33 7.80
C PHE A 282 0.84 -1.07 6.62
N ARG A 283 1.62 -1.54 5.63
CA ARG A 283 1.11 -2.40 4.54
C ARG A 283 0.49 -3.68 5.06
N LYS A 284 1.14 -4.35 6.03
CA LYS A 284 0.63 -5.59 6.63
C LYS A 284 -0.72 -5.40 7.32
N TYR A 285 -0.94 -4.30 8.02
CA TYR A 285 -2.16 -4.07 8.80
C TYR A 285 -3.26 -3.33 8.02
N TYR A 286 -2.90 -2.47 7.07
CA TYR A 286 -3.82 -1.55 6.40
C TYR A 286 -3.90 -1.72 4.87
N GLY A 287 -3.07 -2.59 4.29
CA GLY A 287 -2.97 -2.81 2.84
C GLY A 287 -2.33 -1.63 2.10
N ASP A 288 -2.35 -1.70 0.76
CA ASP A 288 -1.67 -0.71 -0.10
C ASP A 288 -2.40 0.64 -0.16
N GLY A 289 -3.69 0.67 0.20
CA GLY A 289 -4.52 1.89 0.21
C GLY A 289 -4.13 2.92 1.27
N CYS A 290 -3.43 2.50 2.34
CA CYS A 290 -3.04 3.36 3.48
C CYS A 290 -2.26 4.61 3.03
N PHE A 291 -1.35 4.45 2.06
CA PHE A 291 -0.44 5.51 1.61
C PHE A 291 -1.09 6.50 0.64
N SER A 292 -2.33 6.24 0.21
CA SER A 292 -3.09 7.10 -0.70
C SER A 292 -4.20 7.89 0.01
N CYS A 293 -4.41 7.64 1.30
CA CYS A 293 -5.41 8.32 2.11
C CYS A 293 -4.87 9.68 2.60
N PRO A 294 -5.60 10.80 2.39
CA PRO A 294 -5.21 12.10 2.95
C PRO A 294 -5.02 12.08 4.49
N GLY A 295 -5.67 11.16 5.20
CA GLY A 295 -5.56 11.00 6.64
C GLY A 295 -4.16 10.63 7.13
N GLN A 296 -3.35 9.95 6.32
CA GLN A 296 -1.99 9.51 6.70
C GLN A 296 -1.09 10.68 7.13
N ALA A 297 -1.30 11.88 6.60
CA ALA A 297 -0.54 13.08 6.96
C ALA A 297 -0.98 13.75 8.28
N THR A 298 -2.12 13.35 8.85
CA THR A 298 -2.76 14.05 9.98
C THR A 298 -3.26 13.13 11.09
N GLU A 299 -3.20 11.82 10.89
CA GLU A 299 -3.78 10.81 11.78
C GLU A 299 -2.72 10.21 12.70
N SER A 300 -3.07 10.03 13.98
CA SER A 300 -2.20 9.34 14.94
C SER A 300 -2.29 7.81 14.83
N VAL A 301 -1.26 7.10 15.34
CA VAL A 301 -1.26 5.62 15.40
C VAL A 301 -2.51 5.08 16.08
N LYS A 302 -2.94 5.71 17.17
CA LYS A 302 -4.15 5.34 17.92
C LYS A 302 -5.43 5.50 17.11
N GLN A 303 -5.59 6.62 16.43
CA GLN A 303 -6.75 6.88 15.58
C GLN A 303 -6.81 5.87 14.43
N SER A 304 -5.65 5.59 13.83
CA SER A 304 -5.52 4.63 12.72
C SER A 304 -5.79 3.21 13.17
N ALA A 305 -5.25 2.79 14.32
CA ALA A 305 -5.53 1.48 14.90
C ALA A 305 -7.03 1.30 15.18
N MET A 306 -7.70 2.33 15.71
CA MET A 306 -9.14 2.32 15.96
C MET A 306 -9.95 2.21 14.67
N MET A 307 -9.65 3.03 13.65
CA MET A 307 -10.40 3.03 12.39
C MET A 307 -10.28 1.72 11.62
N HIS A 308 -9.14 1.05 11.72
CA HIS A 308 -8.85 -0.20 11.03
C HIS A 308 -9.09 -1.45 11.90
N ASN A 309 -9.64 -1.30 13.11
CA ASN A 309 -9.88 -2.38 14.06
C ASN A 309 -8.62 -3.24 14.32
N VAL A 310 -7.46 -2.59 14.41
CA VAL A 310 -6.16 -3.21 14.69
C VAL A 310 -5.79 -2.96 16.15
N SER A 311 -5.17 -3.95 16.79
CA SER A 311 -4.64 -3.79 18.15
C SER A 311 -3.53 -2.75 18.17
N GLU A 312 -3.81 -1.60 18.79
CA GLU A 312 -2.86 -0.49 18.96
C GLU A 312 -1.53 -0.96 19.57
N LYS A 313 -1.58 -1.80 20.61
CA LYS A 313 -0.39 -2.35 21.26
C LYS A 313 0.45 -3.22 20.33
N GLN A 314 -0.21 -4.04 19.51
CA GLN A 314 0.47 -4.92 18.57
C GLN A 314 1.13 -4.12 17.44
N LEU A 315 0.42 -3.12 16.94
CA LEU A 315 0.93 -2.20 15.92
C LEU A 315 2.17 -1.44 16.43
N LEU A 316 2.09 -0.83 17.61
CA LEU A 316 3.22 -0.11 18.21
C LEU A 316 4.43 -1.02 18.44
N SER A 317 4.23 -2.27 18.85
CA SER A 317 5.32 -3.23 19.04
C SER A 317 6.04 -3.55 17.73
N GLU A 318 5.30 -3.78 16.65
CA GLU A 318 5.89 -4.08 15.34
C GLU A 318 6.53 -2.86 14.68
N LEU A 319 5.97 -1.66 14.89
CA LEU A 319 6.53 -0.39 14.43
C LEU A 319 7.89 -0.14 15.09
N ASN A 320 7.97 -0.20 16.43
CA ASN A 320 9.23 -0.01 17.15
C ASN A 320 10.26 -1.08 16.79
N ARG A 321 9.85 -2.35 16.71
CA ARG A 321 10.73 -3.44 16.25
C ARG A 321 11.28 -3.20 14.85
N SER A 322 10.46 -2.71 13.93
CA SER A 322 10.89 -2.42 12.57
C SER A 322 11.82 -1.23 12.51
N ALA A 323 11.58 -0.20 13.33
CA ALA A 323 12.44 0.96 13.50
C ALA A 323 13.75 0.70 14.26
N GLY A 324 13.93 -0.51 14.80
CA GLY A 324 15.12 -0.89 15.58
C GLY A 324 15.15 -0.30 16.99
N LEU A 325 13.97 -0.09 17.59
CA LEU A 325 13.75 0.51 18.91
C LEU A 325 13.22 -0.50 19.94
#